data_AF-A0A519GVT9-F1
#
_entry.id   AF-A0A519GVT9-F1
#
_cell.length_a   1.000
_cell.length_b   1.000
_cell.length_c   1.000
_cell.angle_alpha   90.00
_cell.angle_beta   90.00
_cell.angle_gamma   90.00
#
_symmetry.space_group_name_H-M   'P 1'
#
loop_
_entity.id
_entity.type
_entity.pdbx_description
1 polymer ?
#
loop_
_entity_poly.entity_id
_entity_poly.type
_entity_poly.pdbx_seq_one_letter_code
_entity_poly.pdbx_strand_id
1 'polypeptide(L)' 'MLVLGIESSCDETGVALVDASGSATPRLLGHALHSQIEMHQAYGGVVPELASRDHIRRVLPLTTAVMA' A
#
# COMPACT_ATOMS: atom_id res chain seq x y z
N MET A 1 -12.18 7.95 14.62
CA MET A 1 -10.71 7.98 14.66
C MET A 1 -10.25 7.70 13.26
N LEU A 2 -9.44 8.59 12.67
CA LEU A 2 -8.88 8.36 11.35
C LEU A 2 -7.64 7.46 11.49
N VAL A 3 -7.57 6.40 10.68
CA VAL A 3 -6.47 5.44 10.66
C VAL A 3 -5.90 5.41 9.24
N LEU A 4 -4.59 5.66 9.12
CA LEU A 4 -3.83 5.49 7.89
C LEU A 4 -3.14 4.11 7.94
N GLY A 5 -3.60 3.17 7.13
CA GLY A 5 -3.00 1.85 6.97
C GLY A 5 -1.96 1.83 5.85
N ILE A 6 -0.84 1.13 6.08
CA ILE A 6 0.21 0.88 5.10
C ILE A 6 0.45 -0.63 5.04
N GLU A 7 0.45 -1.18 3.83
CA GLU A 7 0.71 -2.58 3.55
C GLU A 7 1.95 -2.69 2.64
N SER A 8 2.95 -3.46 3.08
CA SER A 8 4.23 -3.64 2.37
C SER A 8 4.91 -4.96 2.76
N SER A 9 4.13 -6.03 2.95
CA SER A 9 4.66 -7.33 3.41
C SER A 9 5.32 -8.17 2.30
N CYS A 10 4.87 -8.03 1.05
CA CYS A 10 5.35 -8.84 -0.09
C CYS A 10 5.74 -7.97 -1.30
N ASP A 11 4.91 -7.92 -2.34
CA ASP A 11 5.21 -7.25 -3.61
C ASP A 11 4.16 -6.21 -4.01
N GLU A 12 3.23 -5.90 -3.11
CA GLU A 12 2.32 -4.76 -3.23
C GLU A 12 2.62 -3.67 -2.20
N THR A 13 2.52 -2.43 -2.63
CA THR A 13 2.49 -1.27 -1.73
C THR A 13 1.06 -0.75 -1.68
N GLY A 14 0.39 -0.91 -0.55
CA GLY A 14 -0.97 -0.44 -0.31
C GLY A 14 -1.01 0.69 0.71
N VAL A 15 -1.85 1.70 0.47
CA VAL A 15 -2.18 2.72 1.46
C VAL A 15 -3.70 2.88 1.52
N ALA A 16 -4.25 2.99 2.72
CA ALA A 16 -5.69 3.20 2.92
C ALA A 16 -5.97 4.15 4.08
N LEU A 17 -6.94 5.04 3.90
CA LEU A 17 -7.48 5.89 4.98
C LEU A 17 -8.84 5.34 5.39
N VAL A 18 -9.02 5.11 6.68
CA VAL A 18 -10.21 4.50 7.27
C VAL A 18 -10.74 5.38 8.41
N ASP A 19 -12.05 5.56 8.49
CA ASP A 19 -12.71 6.11 9.67
C ASP A 19 -13.21 4.99 10.58
N ALA A 20 -12.61 4.90 11.76
CA ALA A 20 -12.95 4.02 12.86
C ALA A 20 -13.51 4.81 14.07
N SER A 21 -14.32 5.85 13.84
CA SER A 21 -14.94 6.66 14.91
C SER A 21 -16.10 5.98 15.65
N GLY A 22 -16.75 4.98 15.05
CA GLY A 22 -17.91 4.31 15.63
C GLY A 22 -17.61 2.94 16.24
N SER A 23 -18.63 2.34 16.86
CA SER A 23 -18.61 0.95 17.34
C SER A 23 -18.94 -0.09 16.25
N ALA A 24 -19.22 0.37 15.05
CA ALA A 24 -19.55 -0.45 13.89
C ALA A 24 -18.30 -0.77 13.04
N THR A 25 -18.50 -1.47 11.92
CA THR A 25 -17.44 -1.73 10.94
C THR A 25 -16.77 -0.42 10.49
N PRO A 26 -15.42 -0.35 10.50
CA PRO A 26 -14.70 0.82 10.01
C PRO A 26 -15.03 1.14 8.55
N ARG A 27 -15.16 2.43 8.23
CA ARG A 27 -15.49 2.90 6.88
C ARG A 27 -14.22 3.24 6.11
N LEU A 28 -14.01 2.61 4.95
CA LEU A 28 -12.95 2.99 4.02
C LEU A 28 -13.26 4.37 3.42
N LEU A 29 -12.34 5.32 3.58
CA LEU A 29 -12.44 6.67 3.02
C LEU A 29 -11.71 6.79 1.68
N GLY A 30 -10.60 6.08 1.51
CA GLY A 30 -9.83 6.03 0.28
C GLY A 30 -8.72 4.99 0.34
N HIS A 31 -8.27 4.51 -0.81
CA HIS A 31 -7.12 3.61 -0.89
C HIS A 31 -6.39 3.75 -2.24
N ALA A 32 -5.11 3.37 -2.25
CA ALA A 32 -4.30 3.26 -3.45
C ALA A 32 -3.39 2.03 -3.33
N LEU A 33 -3.08 1.40 -4.46
CA LEU A 33 -2.31 0.16 -4.52
C LEU A 33 -1.33 0.22 -5.70
N HIS A 34 -0.10 -0.24 -5.49
CA HIS A 34 0.87 -0.53 -6.53
C HIS A 34 1.31 -1.98 -6.44
N SER A 35 1.29 -2.71 -7.56
CA SER A 35 1.77 -4.09 -7.65
C SER A 35 3.10 -4.13 -8.42
N GLN A 36 4.04 -4.95 -7.93
CA GLN A 36 5.35 -5.16 -8.53
C GLN A 36 5.41 -6.42 -9.42
N ILE A 37 4.28 -7.07 -9.73
CA ILE A 37 4.24 -8.32 -10.51
C ILE A 37 5.06 -8.21 -11.81
N GLU A 38 4.90 -7.12 -12.57
CA GLU A 38 5.64 -6.91 -13.83
C GLU A 38 7.16 -6.89 -13.62
N MET A 39 7.63 -6.33 -12.50
CA MET A 39 9.06 -6.30 -12.17
C MET A 39 9.59 -7.71 -11.85
N HIS A 40 8.82 -8.51 -11.09
CA HIS A 40 9.23 -9.82 -10.61
C HIS A 40 9.06 -10.95 -11.65
N GLN A 41 8.24 -10.73 -12.69
CA GLN A 41 8.04 -11.67 -13.79
C GLN A 41 9.36 -12.10 -14.46
N ALA A 42 10.31 -11.18 -14.62
CA ALA A 42 11.61 -11.46 -15.22
C ALA A 42 12.47 -12.44 -14.40
N TYR A 43 12.15 -12.63 -13.12
CA TYR A 43 12.92 -13.45 -12.18
C TYR A 43 12.22 -14.74 -11.77
N GLY A 44 10.97 -14.96 -12.23
CA GLY A 44 10.18 -16.15 -11.90
C GLY A 44 9.69 -16.20 -10.44
N GLY A 45 9.77 -15.08 -9.71
CA GLY A 45 9.36 -14.98 -8.31
C GLY A 45 9.77 -13.64 -7.70
N VAL A 46 9.26 -13.35 -6.51
CA VAL A 46 9.56 -12.11 -5.79
C VAL A 46 11.05 -12.06 -5.42
N VAL A 47 11.72 -10.98 -5.82
CA VAL A 47 13.10 -10.68 -5.42
C VAL A 47 13.06 -9.71 -4.23
N PRO A 48 13.39 -10.14 -2.99
CA PRO A 48 13.15 -9.34 -1.78
C PRO A 48 13.80 -7.95 -1.79
N GLU A 49 15.01 -7.82 -2.33
CA GLU A 49 15.72 -6.53 -2.43
C GLU A 49 15.03 -5.57 -3.41
N LEU A 50 14.52 -6.08 -4.54
CA LEU A 50 13.79 -5.25 -5.50
C LEU A 50 12.45 -4.78 -4.91
N ALA A 51 11.75 -5.68 -4.21
CA ALA A 51 10.49 -5.36 -3.57
C ALA A 51 10.66 -4.28 -2.50
N SER A 52 11.66 -4.45 -1.62
CA SER A 52 12.00 -3.48 -0.58
C SER A 52 12.28 -2.09 -1.15
N ARG A 53 13.02 -2.00 -2.26
CA ARG A 53 13.33 -0.72 -2.92
C ARG A 53 12.11 -0.08 -3.55
N ASP A 54 11.21 -0.86 -4.14
CA ASP A 54 10.03 -0.30 -4.78
C ASP A 54 9.01 0.19 -3.74
N HIS A 55 8.84 -0.50 -2.60
CA HIS A 55 8.03 0.01 -1.48
C HIS A 55 8.46 1.42 -1.04
N ILE A 56 9.76 1.67 -0.88
CA ILE A 56 10.30 2.99 -0.52
C ILE A 56 9.92 4.06 -1.56
N ARG A 57 9.94 3.71 -2.85
CA ARG A 57 9.59 4.64 -3.94
C ARG A 57 8.10 4.96 -4.00
N ARG A 58 7.24 4.01 -3.58
CA ARG A 58 5.79 4.09 -3.78
C ARG A 58 5.01 4.58 -2.56
N VAL A 59 5.50 4.35 -1.35
CA VAL A 59 4.73 4.63 -0.12
C VAL A 59 4.32 6.11 0.00
N LEU A 60 5.22 7.06 -0.31
CA LEU A 60 4.89 8.49 -0.22
C LEU A 60 3.91 8.95 -1.32
N PRO A 61 4.13 8.67 -2.63
CA PRO A 61 3.15 9.00 -3.67
C PRO A 61 1.75 8.43 -3.41
N LEU A 62 1.66 7.18 -2.94
CA LEU A 62 0.37 6.56 -2.62
C LEU A 62 -0.28 7.20 -1.40
N THR A 63 0.51 7.58 -0.39
CA THR A 63 0.01 8.31 0.78
C THR A 63 -0.58 9.65 0.37
N THR A 64 0.13 10.42 -0.46
CA THR A 64 -0.40 11.69 -0.98
C THR A 64 -1.67 11.49 -1.80
N ALA A 65 -1.75 10.46 -2.63
CA ALA A 65 -2.95 10.17 -3.44
C ALA A 65 -4.18 9.85 -2.57
N VAL A 66 -4.00 9.21 -1.42
CA VAL A 66 -5.09 8.85 -0.50
C VAL A 66 -5.48 10.02 0.41
N MET A 67 -4.57 10.95 0.69
CA MET A 67 -4.78 12.09 1.58
C MET A 67 -5.19 13.40 0.88
N ALA A 68 -5.17 13.43 -0.45
CA ALA A 68 -5.61 14.57 -1.26
C ALA A 68 -7.15 14.68 -1.30
#